data_AF-A0A918WP52-F1
#
_entry.id   AF-A0A918WP52-F1
#
_cell.length_a   1.000
_cell.length_b   1.000
_cell.length_c   1.000
_cell.angle_alpha   90.00
_cell.angle_beta   90.00
_cell.angle_gamma   90.00
#
_symmetry.space_group_name_H-M   'P 1'
#
loop_
_entity.id
_entity.type
_entity.pdbx_description
1 polymer ?
#
loop_
_entity_poly.entity_id
_entity_poly.type
_entity_poly.pdbx_seq_one_letter_code
_entity_poly.pdbx_strand_id
1 'polypeptide(L)'
;MNDLYPYRQSSHSSALGEYRRLALQPGNRWLLLFACIALLFVVVRGYLDESDPYEVTWSATRMADVELSAAGHAESWPAWVRWLVGLETRDEALDWMAGEFAHLNSKNELTEEGQEAAAMIAALAKGDLTNYEQVDWEERYAQGAFAWERLAAERLLEENPPGWWLEWEREYRLSDQRTAWTAVAGSALWYVAFLVGLPFIPAALRCFQLKNHKPLSPLIRAWRPDAVTVRYILSDLLALGILIAISSLVPVEIWERHFGLTLIVTDSIWRLSGPILLALFLVVKWRHALRILGLTLRPVLPPIMGMVALGFLYDWFLYFTVGQFFRGEELNVLSSVEEGAWGLAFAIVSGVLLAPVVEEVVYRGFLFQSYARRFGFVAAVLLSTALFTIVHYYGICGSLSVAFFGFGACALYRATGSLWTGIVFHSLNNGLITLSMWPLFHSF
;
A
#
# COMPACT_ATOMS: atom_id res chain seq x y z
N MET A 1 58.98 38.21 -0.91
CA MET A 1 58.37 37.71 0.33
C MET A 1 56.87 37.68 0.08
N ASN A 2 56.40 36.76 -0.78
CA ASN A 2 56.24 35.31 -0.58
C ASN A 2 54.94 35.07 0.19
N ASP A 3 53.86 34.73 -0.51
CA ASP A 3 53.44 33.35 -0.85
C ASP A 3 52.84 32.63 0.35
N LEU A 4 51.58 32.18 0.20
CA LEU A 4 51.09 30.82 0.51
C LEU A 4 49.55 30.75 0.44
N TYR A 5 49.01 30.66 -0.78
CA TYR A 5 47.75 29.94 -1.03
C TYR A 5 47.78 29.37 -2.46
N PRO A 6 48.33 28.16 -2.65
CA PRO A 6 48.26 27.49 -3.93
C PRO A 6 46.95 26.69 -4.06
N TYR A 7 46.44 26.70 -5.29
CA TYR A 7 45.49 25.77 -5.91
C TYR A 7 44.00 26.16 -6.04
N ARG A 8 43.75 26.81 -7.20
CA ARG A 8 42.53 26.84 -7.99
C ARG A 8 41.97 25.45 -8.33
N GLN A 9 40.64 25.40 -8.43
CA GLN A 9 39.82 24.77 -9.48
C GLN A 9 40.17 23.34 -9.95
N SER A 10 39.33 22.38 -9.55
CA SER A 10 38.72 21.30 -10.37
C SER A 10 38.18 20.24 -9.39
N SER A 11 36.88 19.97 -9.32
CA SER A 11 36.37 18.70 -9.89
C SER A 11 34.82 18.55 -9.88
N HIS A 12 34.04 19.53 -9.41
CA HIS A 12 32.57 19.36 -9.34
C HIS A 12 31.80 19.84 -10.59
N SER A 13 32.34 20.78 -11.36
CA SER A 13 31.74 21.19 -12.64
C SER A 13 32.07 20.25 -13.81
N SER A 14 33.15 19.47 -13.70
CA SER A 14 33.54 18.49 -14.73
C SER A 14 32.70 17.22 -14.68
N ALA A 15 32.33 16.74 -13.49
CA ALA A 15 31.50 15.53 -13.34
C ALA A 15 30.09 15.72 -13.93
N LEU A 16 29.42 16.83 -13.60
CA LEU A 16 28.11 17.18 -14.18
C LEU A 16 28.20 17.49 -15.68
N GLY A 17 29.29 18.13 -16.13
CA GLY A 17 29.55 18.41 -17.54
C GLY A 17 29.82 17.15 -18.39
N GLU A 18 30.54 16.17 -17.83
CA GLU A 18 30.75 14.85 -18.42
C GLU A 18 29.48 14.02 -18.41
N TYR A 19 28.68 14.06 -17.34
CA TYR A 19 27.39 13.38 -17.29
C TYR A 19 26.44 13.89 -18.37
N ARG A 20 26.39 15.22 -18.56
CA ARG A 20 25.59 15.86 -19.62
C ARG A 20 26.07 15.47 -21.01
N ARG A 21 27.39 15.40 -21.25
CA ARG A 21 27.96 14.93 -22.52
C ARG A 21 27.67 13.46 -22.77
N LEU A 22 27.85 12.60 -21.76
CA LEU A 22 27.61 11.16 -21.87
C LEU A 22 26.14 10.85 -22.09
N ALA A 23 25.21 11.54 -21.40
CA ALA A 23 23.77 11.35 -21.55
C ALA A 23 23.23 11.81 -22.92
N LEU A 24 23.88 12.79 -23.56
CA LEU A 24 23.49 13.34 -24.87
C LEU A 24 24.13 12.63 -26.07
N GLN A 25 25.07 11.69 -25.85
CA GLN A 25 25.64 10.92 -26.96
C GLN A 25 24.61 9.92 -27.54
N PRO A 26 24.53 9.76 -28.87
CA PRO A 26 23.69 8.75 -29.51
C PRO A 26 24.25 7.35 -29.22
N GLY A 27 23.91 6.79 -28.06
CA GLY A 27 24.38 5.47 -27.61
C GLY A 27 24.12 5.19 -26.13
N ASN A 28 24.12 6.25 -25.29
CA ASN A 28 24.01 6.16 -23.83
C ASN A 28 22.57 6.32 -23.29
N ARG A 29 21.60 5.81 -24.04
CA ARG A 29 20.17 5.92 -23.68
C ARG A 29 19.82 5.17 -22.40
N TRP A 30 20.65 4.21 -22.01
CA TRP A 30 20.53 3.47 -20.74
C TRP A 30 20.90 4.31 -19.53
N LEU A 31 21.88 5.22 -19.65
CA LEU A 31 22.20 6.19 -18.60
C LEU A 31 21.05 7.17 -18.39
N LEU A 32 20.34 7.55 -19.45
CA LEU A 32 19.15 8.40 -19.33
C LEU A 32 17.99 7.65 -18.65
N LEU A 33 17.77 6.38 -19.01
CA LEU A 33 16.77 5.52 -18.35
C LEU A 33 17.11 5.30 -16.87
N PHE A 34 18.37 4.98 -16.55
CA PHE A 34 18.84 4.85 -15.17
C PHE A 34 18.75 6.17 -14.41
N ALA A 35 19.09 7.29 -15.04
CA ALA A 35 18.93 8.61 -14.44
C ALA A 35 17.47 8.96 -14.21
N CYS A 36 16.55 8.62 -15.12
CA CYS A 36 15.11 8.81 -14.92
C CYS A 36 14.55 7.88 -13.83
N ILE A 37 14.98 6.62 -13.77
CA ILE A 37 14.61 5.69 -12.70
C ILE A 37 15.20 6.15 -11.36
N ALA A 38 16.43 6.66 -11.35
CA ALA A 38 17.05 7.22 -10.16
C ALA A 38 16.41 8.55 -9.74
N LEU A 39 15.99 9.40 -10.69
CA LEU A 39 15.23 10.62 -10.39
C LEU A 39 13.85 10.28 -9.86
N LEU A 40 13.17 9.28 -10.46
CA LEU A 40 11.94 8.74 -9.93
C LEU A 40 12.18 8.19 -8.52
N PHE A 41 13.26 7.43 -8.30
CA PHE A 41 13.61 6.92 -6.98
C PHE A 41 13.96 8.03 -6.00
N VAL A 42 14.58 9.14 -6.41
CA VAL A 42 14.89 10.28 -5.53
C VAL A 42 13.65 11.13 -5.25
N VAL A 43 12.75 11.31 -6.22
CA VAL A 43 11.48 12.03 -6.04
C VAL A 43 10.53 11.19 -5.20
N VAL A 44 10.39 9.90 -5.51
CA VAL A 44 9.61 8.92 -4.73
C VAL A 44 10.20 8.79 -3.34
N ARG A 45 11.52 8.62 -3.20
CA ARG A 45 12.16 8.59 -1.87
C ARG A 45 12.05 9.91 -1.12
N GLY A 46 12.14 11.07 -1.78
CA GLY A 46 11.87 12.36 -1.13
C GLY A 46 10.42 12.54 -0.69
N TYR A 47 9.48 11.83 -1.32
CA TYR A 47 8.07 11.76 -0.91
C TYR A 47 7.79 10.62 0.11
N LEU A 48 8.66 9.60 0.17
CA LEU A 48 8.52 8.42 1.04
C LEU A 48 9.39 8.48 2.31
N ASP A 49 10.51 9.21 2.33
CA ASP A 49 11.42 9.36 3.49
C ASP A 49 10.94 10.42 4.50
N GLU A 50 9.98 11.27 4.14
CA GLU A 50 9.30 12.19 5.07
C GLU A 50 7.88 11.69 5.32
N SER A 51 7.74 10.54 5.99
CA SER A 51 6.45 10.15 6.53
C SER A 51 6.05 11.17 7.60
N ASP A 52 4.92 11.84 7.40
CA ASP A 52 4.37 12.79 8.36
C ASP A 52 4.27 12.11 9.73
N PRO A 53 4.97 12.60 10.77
CA PRO A 53 4.93 11.97 12.10
C PRO A 53 3.50 11.83 12.64
N TYR A 54 2.59 12.72 12.22
CA TYR A 54 1.17 12.60 12.55
C TYR A 54 0.53 11.36 11.94
N GLU A 55 0.71 11.12 10.63
CA GLU A 55 0.19 9.93 9.94
C GLU A 55 0.79 8.64 10.52
N VAL A 56 2.10 8.64 10.78
CA VAL A 56 2.78 7.49 11.40
C VAL A 56 2.20 7.21 12.78
N THR A 57 2.05 8.25 13.61
CA THR A 57 1.46 8.12 14.94
C THR A 57 0.03 7.61 14.86
N TRP A 58 -0.80 8.20 13.99
CA TRP A 58 -2.20 7.82 13.81
C TRP A 58 -2.33 6.35 13.38
N SER A 59 -1.54 5.91 12.39
CA SER A 59 -1.56 4.53 11.92
C SER A 59 -1.11 3.56 13.01
N ALA A 60 0.02 3.84 13.68
CA ALA A 60 0.56 3.00 14.73
C ALA A 60 -0.37 2.86 15.92
N THR A 61 -0.97 3.97 16.39
CA THR A 61 -1.93 3.97 17.51
C THR A 61 -3.23 3.26 17.15
N ARG A 62 -3.79 3.47 15.95
CA ARG A 62 -4.97 2.72 15.50
C ARG A 62 -4.71 1.22 15.37
N MET A 63 -3.55 0.83 14.84
CA MET A 63 -3.18 -0.58 14.78
C MET A 63 -3.05 -1.20 16.17
N ALA A 64 -2.38 -0.51 17.10
CA ALA A 64 -2.26 -0.98 18.48
C ALA A 64 -3.62 -1.15 19.16
N ASP A 65 -4.54 -0.21 18.95
CA ASP A 65 -5.89 -0.25 19.50
C ASP A 65 -6.68 -1.44 18.94
N VAL A 66 -6.60 -1.67 17.62
CA VAL A 66 -7.17 -2.85 16.94
C VAL A 66 -6.68 -4.16 17.54
N GLU A 67 -5.37 -4.34 17.55
CA GLU A 67 -4.75 -5.62 17.86
C GLU A 67 -4.96 -6.00 19.32
N LEU A 68 -4.76 -5.06 20.24
CA LEU A 68 -4.97 -5.29 21.67
C LEU A 68 -6.45 -5.52 22.02
N SER A 69 -7.37 -4.79 21.37
CA SER A 69 -8.81 -4.97 21.59
C SER A 69 -9.30 -6.31 21.05
N ALA A 70 -8.88 -6.68 19.84
CA ALA A 70 -9.24 -7.95 19.23
C ALA A 70 -8.66 -9.13 20.04
N ALA A 71 -7.39 -9.03 20.45
CA ALA A 71 -6.72 -10.04 21.26
C ALA A 71 -7.40 -10.21 22.63
N GLY A 72 -7.80 -9.11 23.29
CA GLY A 72 -8.49 -9.13 24.59
C GLY A 72 -9.75 -9.99 24.61
N HIS A 73 -10.60 -9.89 23.59
CA HIS A 73 -11.77 -10.77 23.50
C HIS A 73 -11.42 -12.19 23.04
N ALA A 74 -10.46 -12.31 22.12
CA ALA A 74 -10.11 -13.56 21.48
C ALA A 74 -9.37 -14.55 22.39
N GLU A 75 -8.82 -14.13 23.54
CA GLU A 75 -8.20 -15.04 24.52
C GLU A 75 -9.12 -16.18 24.96
N SER A 76 -10.42 -15.91 25.04
CA SER A 76 -11.45 -16.90 25.37
C SER A 76 -11.68 -17.95 24.26
N TRP A 77 -11.15 -17.70 23.06
CA TRP A 77 -11.38 -18.55 21.89
C TRP A 77 -10.36 -19.69 21.81
N PRO A 78 -10.75 -20.84 21.21
CA PRO A 78 -9.81 -21.91 20.91
C PRO A 78 -8.64 -21.40 20.05
N ALA A 79 -7.42 -21.87 20.33
CA ALA A 79 -6.21 -21.42 19.64
C ALA A 79 -6.29 -21.56 18.10
N TRP A 80 -6.99 -22.57 17.59
CA TRP A 80 -7.16 -22.77 16.15
C TRP A 80 -8.06 -21.70 15.50
N VAL A 81 -9.02 -21.13 16.25
CA VAL A 81 -9.87 -20.04 15.77
C VAL A 81 -9.04 -18.77 15.66
N ARG A 82 -8.32 -18.42 16.73
CA ARG A 82 -7.39 -17.28 16.76
C ARG A 82 -6.38 -17.33 15.63
N TRP A 83 -5.74 -18.49 15.47
CA TRP A 83 -4.81 -18.74 14.37
C TRP A 83 -5.46 -18.56 12.99
N LEU A 84 -6.70 -19.02 12.80
CA LEU A 84 -7.40 -18.91 11.53
C LEU A 84 -7.69 -17.45 11.17
N VAL A 85 -7.99 -16.60 12.15
CA VAL A 85 -8.27 -15.17 11.90
C VAL A 85 -7.04 -14.28 12.03
N GLY A 86 -5.87 -14.86 12.32
CA GLY A 86 -4.62 -14.11 12.48
C GLY A 86 -4.52 -13.32 13.78
N LEU A 87 -5.31 -13.64 14.80
CA LEU A 87 -5.28 -12.96 16.09
C LEU A 87 -4.29 -13.64 17.03
N GLU A 88 -3.40 -12.85 17.62
CA GLU A 88 -2.43 -13.28 18.63
C GLU A 88 -3.05 -13.30 20.04
N THR A 89 -2.31 -13.78 21.04
CA THR A 89 -2.65 -13.51 22.46
C THR A 89 -2.42 -12.04 22.80
N ARG A 90 -3.02 -11.55 23.89
CA ARG A 90 -2.82 -10.16 24.33
C ARG A 90 -1.35 -9.88 24.65
N ASP A 91 -0.65 -10.83 25.27
CA ASP A 91 0.78 -10.69 25.58
C ASP A 91 1.65 -10.68 24.31
N GLU A 92 1.38 -11.56 23.34
CA GLU A 92 2.10 -11.56 22.06
C GLU A 92 1.87 -10.23 21.29
N ALA A 93 0.62 -9.78 21.22
CA ALA A 93 0.27 -8.51 20.58
C ALA A 93 0.94 -7.32 21.28
N LEU A 94 1.00 -7.33 22.62
CA LEU A 94 1.64 -6.28 23.42
C LEU A 94 3.15 -6.25 23.22
N ASP A 95 3.82 -7.41 23.24
CA ASP A 95 5.26 -7.53 22.98
C ASP A 95 5.61 -7.06 21.57
N TRP A 96 4.79 -7.44 20.58
CA TRP A 96 4.96 -6.99 19.20
C TRP A 96 4.82 -5.46 19.09
N MET A 97 3.74 -4.89 19.65
CA MET A 97 3.52 -3.44 19.68
C MET A 97 4.66 -2.69 20.37
N ALA A 98 5.17 -3.20 21.49
CA ALA A 98 6.28 -2.58 22.20
C ALA A 98 7.56 -2.52 21.35
N GLY A 99 7.87 -3.60 20.63
CA GLY A 99 9.01 -3.65 19.72
C GLY A 99 8.88 -2.64 18.58
N GLU A 100 7.67 -2.50 18.05
CA GLU A 100 7.41 -1.67 16.89
C GLU A 100 7.37 -0.17 17.23
N PHE A 101 6.68 0.23 18.30
CA PHE A 101 6.72 1.61 18.79
C PHE A 101 8.15 2.02 19.17
N ALA A 102 8.97 1.10 19.70
CA ALA A 102 10.38 1.36 19.94
C ALA A 102 11.17 1.59 18.65
N HIS A 103 10.86 0.85 17.57
CA HIS A 103 11.47 1.04 16.26
C HIS A 103 11.14 2.42 15.68
N LEU A 104 9.86 2.80 15.63
CA LEU A 104 9.42 4.11 15.15
C LEU A 104 10.00 5.26 15.99
N ASN A 105 10.00 5.11 17.32
CA ASN A 105 10.58 6.10 18.23
C ASN A 105 12.09 6.27 17.98
N SER A 106 12.82 5.18 17.70
CA SER A 106 14.26 5.25 17.42
C SER A 106 14.61 6.04 16.16
N LYS A 107 13.65 6.21 15.25
CA LYS A 107 13.78 7.00 14.02
C LYS A 107 13.26 8.43 14.16
N ASN A 108 12.73 8.82 15.33
CA ASN A 108 12.02 10.09 15.55
C ASN A 108 10.82 10.28 14.60
N GLU A 109 10.12 9.20 14.27
CA GLU A 109 8.95 9.23 13.37
C GLU A 109 7.62 9.43 14.13
N LEU A 110 7.66 9.50 15.47
CA LEU A 110 6.46 9.68 16.31
C LEU A 110 6.33 11.13 16.82
N THR A 111 5.08 11.60 16.88
CA THR A 111 4.70 12.82 17.62
C THR A 111 4.87 12.63 19.13
N GLU A 112 4.71 13.71 19.92
CA GLU A 112 4.75 13.63 21.38
C GLU A 112 3.72 12.63 21.93
N GLU A 113 2.48 12.64 21.41
CA GLU A 113 1.44 11.66 21.77
C GLU A 113 1.86 10.23 21.45
N GLY A 114 2.50 10.01 20.30
CA GLY A 114 3.02 8.69 19.90
C GLY A 114 4.16 8.22 20.81
N GLN A 115 5.00 9.14 21.30
CA GLN A 115 6.07 8.83 22.25
C GLN A 115 5.53 8.47 23.63
N GLU A 116 4.46 9.14 24.08
CA GLU A 116 3.75 8.77 25.31
C GLU A 116 3.13 7.37 25.20
N ALA A 117 2.46 7.07 24.08
CA ALA A 117 1.93 5.73 23.80
C ALA A 117 3.04 4.68 23.80
N ALA A 118 4.17 4.94 23.13
CA ALA A 118 5.33 4.06 23.12
C ALA A 118 5.85 3.75 24.54
N ALA A 119 5.93 4.78 25.39
CA ALA A 119 6.40 4.64 26.77
C ALA A 119 5.46 3.79 27.63
N MET A 120 4.14 3.95 27.47
CA MET A 120 3.15 3.17 28.22
C MET A 120 3.09 1.72 27.75
N ILE A 121 3.07 1.49 26.43
CA ILE A 121 3.09 0.14 25.85
C ILE A 121 4.35 -0.62 26.28
N ALA A 122 5.51 0.04 26.28
CA ALA A 122 6.76 -0.57 26.76
C ALA A 122 6.74 -0.89 28.27
N ALA A 123 6.09 -0.05 29.08
CA ALA A 123 5.92 -0.28 30.51
C ALA A 123 4.98 -1.46 30.79
N LEU A 124 3.88 -1.55 30.04
CA LEU A 124 2.94 -2.67 30.05
C LEU A 124 3.62 -4.00 29.71
N ALA A 125 4.40 -4.04 28.62
CA ALA A 125 5.11 -5.24 28.19
C ALA A 125 6.12 -5.73 29.25
N LYS A 126 6.75 -4.79 29.97
CA LYS A 126 7.68 -5.10 31.07
C LYS A 126 7.00 -5.43 32.40
N GLY A 127 5.71 -5.15 32.52
CA GLY A 127 4.97 -5.27 33.79
C GLY A 127 5.37 -4.25 34.86
N ASP A 128 5.96 -3.11 34.47
CA ASP A 128 6.37 -2.03 35.38
C ASP A 128 5.56 -0.77 35.10
N LEU A 129 4.45 -0.61 35.82
CA LEU A 129 3.53 0.53 35.69
C LEU A 129 3.71 1.60 36.77
N THR A 130 4.83 1.58 37.50
CA THR A 130 5.07 2.47 38.66
C THR A 130 4.87 3.96 38.32
N ASN A 131 5.25 4.38 37.11
CA ASN A 131 5.11 5.77 36.65
C ASN A 131 3.66 6.18 36.31
N TYR A 132 2.72 5.23 36.27
CA TYR A 132 1.34 5.44 35.86
C TYR A 132 0.33 5.26 37.01
N GLU A 133 0.79 4.96 38.23
CA GLU A 133 -0.07 4.82 39.42
C GLU A 133 -0.83 6.11 39.77
N GLN A 134 -0.27 7.27 39.42
CA GLN A 134 -0.84 8.59 39.72
C GLN A 134 -1.69 9.17 38.58
N VAL A 135 -1.89 8.42 37.49
CA VAL A 135 -2.73 8.88 36.37
C VAL A 135 -4.19 8.98 36.82
N ASP A 136 -4.84 10.09 36.48
CA ASP A 136 -6.29 10.23 36.64
C ASP A 136 -7.01 9.41 35.56
N TRP A 137 -7.30 8.16 35.90
CA TRP A 137 -7.96 7.21 35.00
C TRP A 137 -9.42 7.56 34.72
N GLU A 138 -10.09 8.31 35.61
CA GLU A 138 -11.46 8.77 35.39
C GLU A 138 -11.48 9.86 34.32
N GLU A 139 -10.52 10.79 34.36
CA GLU A 139 -10.34 11.78 33.30
C GLU A 139 -9.94 11.13 31.96
N ARG A 140 -8.97 10.20 31.98
CA ARG A 140 -8.56 9.46 30.77
C ARG A 140 -9.71 8.68 30.15
N TYR A 141 -10.56 8.05 30.97
CA TYR A 141 -11.78 7.43 30.48
C TYR A 141 -12.69 8.42 29.77
N ALA A 142 -12.97 9.57 30.39
CA ALA A 142 -13.86 10.57 29.84
C ALA A 142 -13.37 11.12 28.48
N GLN A 143 -12.08 11.02 28.20
CA GLN A 143 -11.45 11.42 26.93
C GLN A 143 -11.45 10.33 25.85
N GLY A 144 -11.80 9.08 26.20
CA GLY A 144 -11.78 7.93 25.30
C GLY A 144 -10.42 7.23 25.27
N ALA A 145 -10.23 6.27 26.18
CA ALA A 145 -8.96 5.56 26.35
C ALA A 145 -8.71 4.49 25.27
N PHE A 146 -7.48 4.46 24.76
CA PHE A 146 -6.99 3.42 23.84
C PHE A 146 -6.79 2.08 24.56
N ALA A 147 -6.78 0.96 23.82
CA ALA A 147 -6.70 -0.39 24.37
C ALA A 147 -5.52 -0.64 25.32
N TRP A 148 -4.36 -0.05 25.07
CA TRP A 148 -3.22 -0.17 25.98
C TRP A 148 -3.42 0.62 27.28
N GLU A 149 -3.97 1.83 27.21
CA GLU A 149 -4.36 2.60 28.40
C GLU A 149 -5.38 1.82 29.22
N ARG A 150 -6.30 1.14 28.53
CA ARG A 150 -7.29 0.29 29.20
C ARG A 150 -6.65 -0.87 29.95
N LEU A 151 -5.71 -1.55 29.30
CA LEU A 151 -4.96 -2.64 29.89
C LEU A 151 -4.09 -2.19 31.09
N ALA A 152 -3.54 -0.98 31.03
CA ALA A 152 -2.78 -0.39 32.14
C ALA A 152 -3.67 -0.13 33.35
N ALA A 153 -4.83 0.47 33.14
CA ALA A 153 -5.79 0.70 34.20
C ALA A 153 -6.30 -0.64 34.78
N GLU A 154 -6.49 -1.67 33.94
CA GLU A 154 -6.94 -3.01 34.37
C GLU A 154 -5.95 -3.60 35.38
N ARG A 155 -4.66 -3.57 35.04
CA ARG A 155 -3.60 -4.08 35.93
C ARG A 155 -3.43 -3.27 37.22
N LEU A 156 -3.76 -1.99 37.23
CA LEU A 156 -3.58 -1.10 38.39
C LEU A 156 -4.80 -1.05 39.32
N LEU A 157 -6.01 -1.17 38.78
CA LEU A 157 -7.26 -0.93 39.51
C LEU A 157 -7.98 -2.22 39.91
N GLU A 158 -7.60 -3.39 39.40
CA GLU A 158 -8.25 -4.67 39.68
C GLU A 158 -8.35 -4.98 41.19
N GLU A 159 -7.36 -4.59 41.98
CA GLU A 159 -7.37 -4.82 43.43
C GLU A 159 -8.41 -3.97 44.19
N ASN A 160 -8.77 -2.79 43.68
CA ASN A 160 -9.73 -1.86 44.31
C ASN A 160 -10.48 -1.03 43.26
N PRO A 161 -11.45 -1.62 42.53
CA PRO A 161 -12.11 -0.96 41.42
C PRO A 161 -13.05 0.15 41.89
N PRO A 162 -12.92 1.40 41.39
CA PRO A 162 -13.86 2.48 41.68
C PRO A 162 -15.23 2.25 41.02
N GLY A 163 -16.27 2.96 41.46
CA GLY A 163 -17.64 2.72 40.98
C GLY A 163 -17.83 2.87 39.47
N TRP A 164 -17.13 3.84 38.86
CA TRP A 164 -17.16 4.07 37.41
C TRP A 164 -16.45 2.95 36.61
N TRP A 165 -15.53 2.21 37.24
CA TRP A 165 -14.76 1.11 36.61
C TRP A 165 -15.63 -0.02 36.09
N LEU A 166 -16.72 -0.34 36.80
CA LEU A 166 -17.59 -1.46 36.41
C LEU A 166 -18.45 -1.15 35.18
N GLU A 167 -18.79 0.12 34.99
CA GLU A 167 -19.49 0.59 33.78
C GLU A 167 -18.52 0.65 32.61
N TRP A 168 -17.34 1.20 32.87
CA TRP A 168 -16.17 1.21 31.98
C TRP A 168 -15.84 -0.17 31.41
N GLU A 169 -15.56 -1.15 32.28
CA GLU A 169 -15.20 -2.52 31.91
C GLU A 169 -16.27 -3.18 31.01
N ARG A 170 -17.55 -2.88 31.26
CA ARG A 170 -18.66 -3.42 30.47
C ARG A 170 -18.69 -2.85 29.05
N GLU A 171 -18.56 -1.54 28.90
CA GLU A 171 -18.55 -0.89 27.58
C GLU A 171 -17.40 -1.39 26.72
N TYR A 172 -16.20 -1.50 27.30
CA TYR A 172 -15.03 -1.95 26.57
C TYR A 172 -15.05 -3.42 26.22
N ARG A 173 -15.59 -4.28 27.08
CA ARG A 173 -15.80 -5.69 26.72
C ARG A 173 -16.68 -5.85 25.48
N LEU A 174 -17.66 -4.95 25.29
CA LEU A 174 -18.50 -4.92 24.09
C LEU A 174 -17.73 -4.39 22.87
N SER A 175 -16.85 -3.39 23.06
CA SER A 175 -15.98 -2.85 22.01
C SER A 175 -14.94 -3.87 21.54
N ASP A 176 -14.22 -4.51 22.46
CA ASP A 176 -13.27 -5.59 22.18
C ASP A 176 -13.96 -6.76 21.45
N GLN A 177 -15.16 -7.13 21.91
CA GLN A 177 -15.98 -8.14 21.22
C GLN A 177 -16.31 -7.70 19.79
N ARG A 178 -16.75 -6.46 19.57
CA ARG A 178 -17.07 -5.95 18.23
C ARG A 178 -15.84 -5.97 17.32
N THR A 179 -14.69 -5.55 17.83
CA THR A 179 -13.41 -5.56 17.10
C THR A 179 -13.04 -6.98 16.67
N ALA A 180 -13.07 -7.93 17.60
CA ALA A 180 -12.74 -9.33 17.33
C ALA A 180 -13.69 -9.95 16.28
N TRP A 181 -15.01 -9.68 16.36
CA TRP A 181 -15.96 -10.15 15.34
C TRP A 181 -15.76 -9.46 13.99
N THR A 182 -15.27 -8.22 13.98
CA THR A 182 -14.94 -7.51 12.75
C THR A 182 -13.71 -8.11 12.09
N ALA A 183 -12.69 -8.49 12.86
CA ALA A 183 -11.54 -9.25 12.36
C ALA A 183 -11.99 -10.58 11.74
N VAL A 184 -12.84 -11.34 12.42
CA VAL A 184 -13.42 -12.59 11.89
C VAL A 184 -14.15 -12.36 10.56
N ALA A 185 -14.97 -11.31 10.47
CA ALA A 185 -15.71 -10.98 9.25
C ALA A 185 -14.76 -10.59 8.10
N GLY A 186 -13.71 -9.83 8.40
CA GLY A 186 -12.66 -9.48 7.46
C GLY A 186 -11.91 -10.71 6.93
N SER A 187 -11.48 -11.63 7.81
CA SER A 187 -10.84 -12.88 7.40
C SER A 187 -11.79 -13.76 6.58
N ALA A 188 -13.07 -13.85 6.97
CA ALA A 188 -14.09 -14.64 6.26
C ALA A 188 -14.26 -14.18 4.80
N LEU A 189 -14.15 -12.89 4.52
CA LEU A 189 -14.20 -12.36 3.16
C LEU A 189 -13.12 -13.00 2.26
N TRP A 190 -11.89 -13.09 2.77
CA TRP A 190 -10.78 -13.73 2.07
C TRP A 190 -10.99 -15.23 1.89
N TYR A 191 -11.45 -15.95 2.92
CA TYR A 191 -11.74 -17.38 2.81
C TYR A 191 -12.85 -17.67 1.80
N VAL A 192 -13.91 -16.86 1.77
CA VAL A 192 -14.98 -17.00 0.77
C VAL A 192 -14.42 -16.78 -0.64
N ALA A 193 -13.63 -15.73 -0.85
CA ALA A 193 -12.99 -15.48 -2.15
C ALA A 193 -12.08 -16.64 -2.58
N PHE A 194 -11.28 -17.19 -1.64
CA PHE A 194 -10.45 -18.36 -1.86
C PHE A 194 -11.27 -19.60 -2.25
N LEU A 195 -12.31 -19.94 -1.49
CA LEU A 195 -13.15 -21.11 -1.75
C LEU A 195 -13.90 -21.00 -3.08
N VAL A 196 -14.39 -19.81 -3.43
CA VAL A 196 -15.02 -19.53 -4.73
C VAL A 196 -14.01 -19.64 -5.88
N GLY A 197 -12.76 -19.21 -5.66
CA GLY A 197 -11.69 -19.27 -6.65
C GLY A 197 -11.06 -20.65 -6.85
N LEU A 198 -11.11 -21.51 -5.83
CA LEU A 198 -10.45 -22.82 -5.79
C LEU A 198 -10.72 -23.70 -7.02
N PRO A 199 -11.97 -23.86 -7.52
CA PRO A 199 -12.25 -24.68 -8.71
C PRO A 199 -11.61 -24.13 -10.00
N PHE A 200 -11.20 -22.86 -10.00
CA PHE A 200 -10.68 -22.17 -11.18
C PHE A 200 -9.16 -22.05 -11.21
N ILE A 201 -8.43 -22.58 -10.20
CA ILE A 201 -6.96 -22.65 -10.22
C ILE A 201 -6.42 -23.24 -11.54
N PRO A 202 -6.98 -24.32 -12.11
CA PRO A 202 -6.52 -24.84 -13.41
C PRO A 202 -6.67 -23.84 -14.58
N ALA A 203 -7.63 -22.92 -14.52
CA ALA A 203 -7.76 -21.84 -15.51
C ALA A 203 -6.66 -20.79 -15.34
N ALA A 204 -6.33 -20.42 -14.10
CA ALA A 204 -5.21 -19.52 -13.80
C ALA A 204 -3.86 -20.13 -14.21
N LEU A 205 -3.61 -21.41 -13.87
CA LEU A 205 -2.37 -22.10 -14.22
C LEU A 205 -2.14 -22.19 -15.74
N ARG A 206 -3.21 -22.33 -16.54
CA ARG A 206 -3.12 -22.30 -18.00
C ARG A 206 -2.63 -20.95 -18.55
N CYS A 207 -2.79 -19.85 -17.80
CA CYS A 207 -2.33 -18.53 -18.23
C CYS A 207 -0.79 -18.41 -18.23
N PHE A 208 -0.09 -19.24 -17.45
CA PHE A 208 1.38 -19.27 -17.43
C PHE A 208 2.00 -20.07 -18.60
N GLN A 209 1.20 -20.81 -19.36
CA GLN A 209 1.71 -21.67 -20.43
C GLN A 209 2.17 -20.86 -21.65
N LEU A 210 3.44 -21.02 -22.05
CA LEU A 210 4.09 -20.30 -23.16
C LEU A 210 3.48 -20.50 -24.56
N LYS A 211 2.55 -21.44 -24.75
CA LYS A 211 2.02 -21.81 -26.07
C LYS A 211 0.70 -21.12 -26.46
N ASN A 212 -0.05 -20.55 -25.50
CA ASN A 212 -1.42 -20.06 -25.71
C ASN A 212 -1.53 -18.53 -25.84
N HIS A 213 -0.57 -17.89 -26.52
CA HIS A 213 -0.43 -16.42 -26.46
C HIS A 213 -0.88 -15.72 -27.74
N LYS A 214 -1.60 -14.60 -27.57
CA LYS A 214 -1.92 -13.70 -28.68
C LYS A 214 -0.66 -12.97 -29.16
N PRO A 215 -0.46 -12.83 -30.48
CA PRO A 215 0.66 -12.07 -31.02
C PRO A 215 0.52 -10.58 -30.69
N LEU A 216 1.65 -9.92 -30.39
CA LEU A 216 1.70 -8.48 -30.17
C LEU A 216 1.31 -7.72 -31.44
N SER A 217 0.48 -6.67 -31.29
CA SER A 217 0.09 -5.78 -32.38
C SER A 217 1.29 -5.12 -33.08
N PRO A 218 1.26 -4.94 -34.42
CA PRO A 218 2.32 -4.26 -35.17
C PRO A 218 2.62 -2.83 -34.68
N LEU A 219 1.62 -2.09 -34.18
CA LEU A 219 1.79 -0.72 -33.69
C LEU A 219 2.61 -0.63 -32.39
N ILE A 220 2.65 -1.71 -31.62
CA ILE A 220 3.54 -1.83 -30.45
C ILE A 220 5.01 -1.75 -30.88
N ARG A 221 5.36 -2.07 -32.14
CA ARG A 221 6.72 -1.88 -32.66
C ARG A 221 7.19 -0.42 -32.58
N ALA A 222 6.27 0.54 -32.58
CA ALA A 222 6.60 1.96 -32.46
C ALA A 222 6.81 2.40 -30.99
N TRP A 223 6.30 1.63 -30.02
CA TRP A 223 6.44 1.92 -28.60
C TRP A 223 7.79 1.43 -28.09
N ARG A 224 8.79 2.32 -28.18
CA ARG A 224 10.10 2.08 -27.60
C ARG A 224 10.01 2.20 -26.08
N PRO A 225 10.49 1.21 -25.29
CA PRO A 225 10.32 1.24 -23.84
C PRO A 225 10.90 2.49 -23.18
N ASP A 226 12.08 2.94 -23.63
CA ASP A 226 12.70 4.18 -23.16
C ASP A 226 11.82 5.42 -23.39
N ALA A 227 11.15 5.49 -24.55
CA ALA A 227 10.25 6.59 -24.86
C ALA A 227 8.96 6.53 -24.06
N VAL A 228 8.41 5.33 -23.81
CA VAL A 228 7.22 5.13 -22.98
C VAL A 228 7.50 5.59 -21.55
N THR A 229 8.60 5.13 -20.94
CA THR A 229 8.98 5.51 -19.58
C THR A 229 9.20 7.02 -19.44
N VAL A 230 9.96 7.65 -20.35
CA VAL A 230 10.20 9.10 -20.29
C VAL A 230 8.88 9.88 -20.46
N ARG A 231 8.01 9.48 -21.39
CA ARG A 231 6.72 10.14 -21.58
C ARG A 231 5.79 9.95 -20.40
N TYR A 232 5.83 8.80 -19.74
CA TYR A 232 5.07 8.56 -18.52
C TYR A 232 5.48 9.53 -17.43
N ILE A 233 6.78 9.61 -17.12
CA ILE A 233 7.31 10.55 -16.13
C ILE A 233 6.93 11.99 -16.47
N LEU A 234 7.09 12.42 -17.72
CA LEU A 234 6.70 13.77 -18.14
C LEU A 234 5.19 14.02 -18.02
N SER A 235 4.38 13.01 -18.31
CA SER A 235 2.92 13.09 -18.17
C SER A 235 2.50 13.24 -16.71
N ASP A 236 3.19 12.52 -15.82
CA ASP A 236 2.94 12.53 -14.39
C ASP A 236 3.40 13.85 -13.74
N LEU A 237 4.56 14.38 -14.13
CA LEU A 237 5.00 15.71 -13.71
C LEU A 237 4.05 16.83 -14.19
N LEU A 238 3.52 16.70 -15.41
CA LEU A 238 2.53 17.65 -15.93
C LEU A 238 1.19 17.51 -15.18
N ALA A 239 0.75 16.28 -14.89
CA ALA A 239 -0.42 16.00 -14.07
C ALA A 239 -0.31 16.63 -12.69
N LEU A 240 0.85 16.48 -12.03
CA LEU A 240 1.14 17.11 -10.74
C LEU A 240 1.06 18.64 -10.82
N GLY A 241 1.63 19.24 -11.87
CA GLY A 241 1.53 20.70 -12.09
C GLY A 241 0.09 21.18 -12.27
N ILE A 242 -0.74 20.41 -13.00
CA ILE A 242 -2.18 20.70 -13.16
C ILE A 242 -2.90 20.59 -11.82
N LEU A 243 -2.61 19.56 -11.03
CA LEU A 243 -3.19 19.37 -9.71
C LEU A 243 -2.87 20.57 -8.79
N ILE A 244 -1.60 20.95 -8.68
CA ILE A 244 -1.17 22.09 -7.85
C ILE A 244 -1.88 23.37 -8.30
N ALA A 245 -2.00 23.60 -9.61
CA ALA A 245 -2.72 24.75 -10.13
C ALA A 245 -4.22 24.72 -9.77
N ILE A 246 -4.88 23.57 -9.90
CA ILE A 246 -6.29 23.41 -9.51
C ILE A 246 -6.46 23.63 -8.00
N SER A 247 -5.64 22.99 -7.17
CA SER A 247 -5.71 23.12 -5.72
C SER A 247 -5.48 24.55 -5.25
N SER A 248 -4.64 25.31 -5.96
CA SER A 248 -4.39 26.75 -5.68
C SER A 248 -5.55 27.66 -6.09
N LEU A 249 -6.45 27.19 -6.96
CA LEU A 249 -7.62 27.94 -7.44
C LEU A 249 -8.88 27.64 -6.63
N VAL A 250 -8.91 26.55 -5.87
CA VAL A 250 -10.04 26.19 -5.01
C VAL A 250 -9.90 26.93 -3.67
N PRO A 251 -10.86 27.80 -3.29
CA PRO A 251 -10.84 28.49 -2.00
C PRO A 251 -10.77 27.53 -0.81
N VAL A 252 -10.06 27.91 0.24
CA VAL A 252 -9.85 27.11 1.45
C VAL A 252 -11.20 26.75 2.10
N GLU A 253 -12.19 27.63 2.04
CA GLU A 253 -13.52 27.40 2.60
C GLU A 253 -14.26 26.25 1.88
N ILE A 254 -13.96 26.01 0.60
CA ILE A 254 -14.51 24.87 -0.14
C ILE A 254 -13.83 23.58 0.30
N TRP A 255 -12.50 23.61 0.48
CA TRP A 255 -11.74 22.49 1.00
C TRP A 255 -12.24 22.05 2.38
N GLU A 256 -12.40 23.00 3.31
CA GLU A 256 -12.86 22.70 4.66
C GLU A 256 -14.31 22.18 4.66
N ARG A 257 -15.20 22.80 3.89
CA ARG A 257 -16.62 22.43 3.87
C ARG A 257 -16.92 21.11 3.19
N HIS A 258 -16.12 20.74 2.18
CA HIS A 258 -16.36 19.59 1.32
C HIS A 258 -15.10 18.73 1.18
N PHE A 259 -14.32 18.60 2.26
CA PHE A 259 -13.03 17.93 2.26
C PHE A 259 -13.04 16.58 1.53
N GLY A 260 -13.91 15.65 1.97
CA GLY A 260 -13.99 14.30 1.37
C GLY A 260 -14.31 14.30 -0.13
N LEU A 261 -15.29 15.09 -0.57
CA LEU A 261 -15.63 15.17 -1.99
C LEU A 261 -14.53 15.84 -2.81
N THR A 262 -13.92 16.90 -2.27
CA THR A 262 -12.89 17.66 -2.95
C THR A 262 -11.64 16.80 -3.11
N LEU A 263 -11.24 16.07 -2.06
CA LEU A 263 -10.19 15.06 -2.09
C LEU A 263 -10.40 14.02 -3.19
N ILE A 264 -11.58 13.38 -3.23
CA ILE A 264 -11.92 12.38 -4.25
C ILE A 264 -11.80 12.97 -5.66
N VAL A 265 -12.34 14.17 -5.88
CA VAL A 265 -12.32 14.83 -7.19
C VAL A 265 -10.88 15.17 -7.60
N THR A 266 -10.09 15.75 -6.70
CA THR A 266 -8.71 16.15 -7.01
C THR A 266 -7.79 14.96 -7.24
N ASP A 267 -7.90 13.90 -6.42
CA ASP A 267 -7.19 12.66 -6.63
C ASP A 267 -7.59 12.00 -7.96
N SER A 268 -8.88 11.96 -8.28
CA SER A 268 -9.38 11.39 -9.53
C SER A 268 -8.80 12.13 -10.74
N ILE A 269 -8.74 13.47 -10.69
CA ILE A 269 -8.15 14.30 -11.75
C ILE A 269 -6.67 13.97 -11.91
N TRP A 270 -5.92 13.93 -10.80
CA TRP A 270 -4.50 13.62 -10.80
C TRP A 270 -4.23 12.24 -11.42
N ARG A 271 -4.87 11.18 -10.90
CA ARG A 271 -4.69 9.80 -11.36
C ARG A 271 -5.02 9.59 -12.84
N LEU A 272 -6.06 10.27 -13.34
CA LEU A 272 -6.47 10.14 -14.74
C LEU A 272 -5.62 10.98 -15.70
N SER A 273 -5.14 12.14 -15.25
CA SER A 273 -4.45 13.09 -16.13
C SER A 273 -3.14 12.54 -16.68
N GLY A 274 -2.30 11.90 -15.87
CA GLY A 274 -1.04 11.29 -16.32
C GLY A 274 -1.23 10.24 -17.43
N PRO A 275 -2.05 9.20 -17.24
CA PRO A 275 -2.36 8.20 -18.26
C PRO A 275 -3.05 8.76 -19.49
N ILE A 276 -3.94 9.76 -19.34
CA ILE A 276 -4.56 10.45 -20.49
C ILE A 276 -3.50 11.17 -21.31
N LEU A 277 -2.61 11.93 -20.68
CA LEU A 277 -1.50 12.61 -21.34
C LEU A 277 -0.54 11.62 -22.00
N LEU A 278 -0.21 10.52 -21.32
CA LEU A 278 0.60 9.44 -21.87
C LEU A 278 -0.04 8.83 -23.11
N ALA A 279 -1.35 8.55 -23.05
CA ALA A 279 -2.10 8.04 -24.17
C ALA A 279 -2.10 9.05 -25.33
N LEU A 280 -2.29 10.34 -25.07
CA LEU A 280 -2.21 11.39 -26.10
C LEU A 280 -0.81 11.44 -26.76
N PHE A 281 0.27 11.23 -26.01
CA PHE A 281 1.63 11.17 -26.57
C PHE A 281 1.93 9.89 -27.37
N LEU A 282 1.30 8.77 -27.02
CA LEU A 282 1.62 7.44 -27.59
C LEU A 282 0.61 6.96 -28.64
N VAL A 283 -0.61 7.47 -28.62
CA VAL A 283 -1.74 6.96 -29.39
C VAL A 283 -2.27 8.02 -30.34
N VAL A 284 -2.04 7.81 -31.63
CA VAL A 284 -2.59 8.68 -32.69
C VAL A 284 -4.08 8.41 -32.96
N LYS A 285 -4.56 7.19 -32.72
CA LYS A 285 -5.96 6.78 -32.99
C LYS A 285 -6.56 6.02 -31.81
N TRP A 286 -7.37 6.71 -30.99
CA TRP A 286 -7.93 6.17 -29.74
C TRP A 286 -8.70 4.84 -29.93
N ARG A 287 -9.56 4.72 -30.97
CA ARG A 287 -10.30 3.47 -31.27
C ARG A 287 -9.38 2.28 -31.56
N HIS A 288 -8.17 2.56 -32.00
CA HIS A 288 -7.18 1.53 -32.27
C HIS A 288 -6.40 1.17 -31.00
N ALA A 289 -6.08 2.14 -30.14
CA ALA A 289 -5.52 1.83 -28.82
C ALA A 289 -6.46 1.00 -27.96
N LEU A 290 -7.76 1.31 -27.93
CA LEU A 290 -8.74 0.48 -27.20
C LEU A 290 -8.70 -0.99 -27.66
N ARG A 291 -8.48 -1.23 -28.96
CA ARG A 291 -8.33 -2.58 -29.50
C ARG A 291 -6.98 -3.22 -29.17
N ILE A 292 -5.87 -2.48 -29.29
CA ILE A 292 -4.52 -2.98 -28.98
C ILE A 292 -4.39 -3.33 -27.49
N LEU A 293 -4.92 -2.47 -26.62
CA LEU A 293 -4.92 -2.69 -25.19
C LEU A 293 -5.95 -3.75 -24.78
N GLY A 294 -6.79 -4.25 -25.70
CA GLY A 294 -7.81 -5.23 -25.33
C GLY A 294 -8.95 -4.68 -24.48
N LEU A 295 -9.10 -3.35 -24.42
CA LEU A 295 -10.22 -2.67 -23.74
C LEU A 295 -11.56 -2.86 -24.48
N THR A 296 -11.55 -3.38 -25.71
CA THR A 296 -12.75 -3.82 -26.42
C THR A 296 -13.18 -5.26 -26.09
N LEU A 297 -12.38 -6.00 -25.33
CA LEU A 297 -12.70 -7.37 -24.92
C LEU A 297 -13.39 -7.35 -23.54
N ARG A 298 -14.01 -8.47 -23.17
CA ARG A 298 -14.59 -8.66 -21.83
C ARG A 298 -13.57 -9.27 -20.87
N PRO A 299 -13.70 -9.05 -19.55
CA PRO A 299 -12.90 -9.78 -18.57
C PRO A 299 -13.22 -11.27 -18.63
N VAL A 300 -12.21 -12.11 -18.40
CA VAL A 300 -12.38 -13.57 -18.34
C VAL A 300 -12.36 -14.00 -16.86
N LEU A 301 -13.53 -14.22 -16.27
CA LEU A 301 -13.67 -14.39 -14.81
C LEU A 301 -13.01 -15.67 -14.24
N PRO A 302 -13.10 -16.86 -14.87
CA PRO A 302 -12.49 -18.06 -14.30
C PRO A 302 -11.00 -17.92 -13.95
N PRO A 303 -10.09 -17.51 -14.86
CA PRO A 303 -8.69 -17.35 -14.49
C PRO A 303 -8.45 -16.22 -13.47
N ILE A 304 -9.32 -15.20 -13.39
CA ILE A 304 -9.24 -14.17 -12.34
C ILE A 304 -9.48 -14.81 -10.97
N MET A 305 -10.58 -15.54 -10.81
CA MET A 305 -10.95 -16.19 -9.55
C MET A 305 -9.90 -17.24 -9.15
N GLY A 306 -9.38 -18.00 -10.13
CA GLY A 306 -8.27 -18.91 -9.90
C GLY A 306 -6.97 -18.20 -9.47
N MET A 307 -6.70 -17.00 -9.98
CA MET A 307 -5.52 -16.22 -9.59
C MET A 307 -5.66 -15.64 -8.19
N VAL A 308 -6.86 -15.20 -7.78
CA VAL A 308 -7.14 -14.78 -6.40
C VAL A 308 -6.89 -15.93 -5.43
N ALA A 309 -7.38 -17.13 -5.75
CA ALA A 309 -7.13 -18.30 -4.90
C ALA A 309 -5.64 -18.68 -4.84
N LEU A 310 -4.90 -18.55 -5.95
CA LEU A 310 -3.45 -18.76 -5.95
C LEU A 310 -2.70 -17.69 -5.14
N GLY A 311 -3.15 -16.43 -5.19
CA GLY A 311 -2.61 -15.34 -4.36
C GLY A 311 -2.78 -15.66 -2.88
N PHE A 312 -3.99 -16.04 -2.46
CA PHE A 312 -4.26 -16.43 -1.08
C PHE A 312 -3.36 -17.59 -0.60
N LEU A 313 -3.18 -18.63 -1.43
CA LEU A 313 -2.27 -19.74 -1.11
C LEU A 313 -0.80 -19.29 -1.03
N TYR A 314 -0.42 -18.33 -1.86
CA TYR A 314 0.93 -17.77 -1.86
C TYR A 314 1.18 -16.91 -0.62
N ASP A 315 0.22 -16.09 -0.21
CA ASP A 315 0.33 -15.28 1.00
C ASP A 315 0.38 -16.17 2.25
N TRP A 316 -0.39 -17.25 2.29
CA TRP A 316 -0.26 -18.29 3.31
C TRP A 316 1.14 -18.91 3.33
N PHE A 317 1.66 -19.27 2.15
CA PHE A 317 3.01 -19.79 2.05
C PHE A 317 4.05 -18.78 2.59
N LEU A 318 3.92 -17.50 2.23
CA LEU A 318 4.79 -16.43 2.73
C LEU A 318 4.70 -16.32 4.26
N TYR A 319 3.49 -16.29 4.82
CA TYR A 319 3.26 -16.21 6.26
C TYR A 319 3.99 -17.33 7.04
N PHE A 320 3.93 -18.58 6.56
CA PHE A 320 4.57 -19.73 7.23
C PHE A 320 6.07 -19.87 6.97
N THR A 321 6.61 -19.23 5.93
CA THR A 321 8.02 -19.44 5.54
C THR A 321 8.89 -18.21 5.72
N VAL A 322 8.41 -17.05 5.28
CA VAL A 322 9.16 -15.78 5.27
C VAL A 322 8.68 -14.88 6.41
N GLY A 323 7.37 -14.86 6.68
CA GLY A 323 6.73 -13.97 7.66
C GLY A 323 7.33 -14.05 9.06
N GLN A 324 7.77 -15.24 9.49
CA GLN A 324 8.39 -15.44 10.80
C GLN A 324 9.72 -14.69 10.98
N PHE A 325 10.39 -14.32 9.88
CA PHE A 325 11.69 -13.63 9.90
C PHE A 325 11.59 -12.11 9.79
N PHE A 326 10.46 -11.59 9.31
CA PHE A 326 10.26 -10.17 8.99
C PHE A 326 8.98 -9.61 9.63
N ARG A 327 8.64 -10.11 10.83
CA ARG A 327 7.54 -9.56 11.63
C ARG A 327 7.85 -8.10 11.99
N GLY A 328 6.92 -7.19 11.76
CA GLY A 328 7.01 -5.77 12.13
C GLY A 328 7.19 -4.76 10.99
N GLU A 329 7.43 -5.17 9.74
CA GLU A 329 7.66 -4.19 8.64
C GLU A 329 6.38 -3.52 8.07
N GLU A 330 5.21 -3.68 8.72
CA GLU A 330 3.88 -3.46 8.12
C GLU A 330 2.95 -2.50 8.91
N LEU A 331 3.48 -1.47 9.58
CA LEU A 331 2.62 -0.47 10.23
C LEU A 331 2.04 0.61 9.30
N ASN A 332 2.57 0.77 8.09
CA ASN A 332 2.14 1.80 7.15
C ASN A 332 1.09 1.27 6.15
N VAL A 333 0.04 0.62 6.66
CA VAL A 333 -0.98 -0.03 5.83
C VAL A 333 -2.18 0.87 5.57
N LEU A 334 -2.46 1.84 6.45
CA LEU A 334 -3.58 2.77 6.31
C LEU A 334 -3.13 4.23 6.50
N SER A 335 -3.89 5.15 5.90
CA SER A 335 -3.73 6.60 6.09
C SER A 335 -4.95 7.16 6.81
N SER A 336 -4.75 8.21 7.61
CA SER A 336 -5.84 8.92 8.28
C SER A 336 -6.86 9.51 7.29
N VAL A 337 -6.43 9.73 6.04
CA VAL A 337 -7.26 10.17 4.92
C VAL A 337 -8.39 9.17 4.59
N GLU A 338 -8.20 7.89 4.92
CA GLU A 338 -9.19 6.84 4.73
C GLU A 338 -10.18 6.71 5.90
N GLU A 339 -10.09 7.60 6.90
CA GLU A 339 -10.98 7.59 8.06
C GLU A 339 -12.42 8.05 7.71
N GLY A 340 -13.40 7.34 8.30
CA GLY A 340 -14.83 7.68 8.19
C GLY A 340 -15.44 7.41 6.81
N ALA A 341 -16.72 7.77 6.65
CA ALA A 341 -17.49 7.42 5.46
C ALA A 341 -16.94 8.02 4.16
N TRP A 342 -16.37 9.23 4.23
CA TRP A 342 -15.71 9.86 3.08
C TRP A 342 -14.36 9.22 2.78
N GLY A 343 -13.60 8.82 3.80
CA GLY A 343 -12.37 8.07 3.63
C GLY A 343 -12.60 6.70 2.98
N LEU A 344 -13.65 5.97 3.37
CA LEU A 344 -14.07 4.75 2.67
C LEU A 344 -14.43 5.01 1.22
N ALA A 345 -15.21 6.06 0.96
CA ALA A 345 -15.58 6.42 -0.42
C ALA A 345 -14.33 6.76 -1.25
N PHE A 346 -13.36 7.44 -0.63
CA PHE A 346 -12.06 7.72 -1.24
C PHE A 346 -11.27 6.44 -1.53
N ALA A 347 -11.09 5.54 -0.56
CA ALA A 347 -10.38 4.27 -0.74
C ALA A 347 -11.03 3.42 -1.87
N ILE A 348 -12.37 3.39 -1.95
CA ILE A 348 -13.09 2.69 -3.02
C ILE A 348 -12.86 3.34 -4.38
N VAL A 349 -13.12 4.65 -4.51
CA VAL A 349 -13.02 5.33 -5.81
C VAL A 349 -11.57 5.35 -6.29
N SER A 350 -10.65 5.73 -5.40
CA SER A 350 -9.23 5.89 -5.69
C SER A 350 -8.54 4.53 -5.82
N GLY A 351 -8.47 3.76 -4.73
CA GLY A 351 -7.68 2.54 -4.62
C GLY A 351 -8.33 1.30 -5.25
N VAL A 352 -9.66 1.18 -5.22
CA VAL A 352 -10.35 -0.03 -5.74
C VAL A 352 -10.77 0.11 -7.20
N LEU A 353 -11.08 1.33 -7.67
CA LEU A 353 -11.62 1.53 -9.03
C LEU A 353 -10.64 2.23 -9.97
N LEU A 354 -10.16 3.42 -9.62
CA LEU A 354 -9.34 4.23 -10.52
C LEU A 354 -7.90 3.76 -10.62
N ALA A 355 -7.24 3.47 -9.50
CA ALA A 355 -5.86 3.01 -9.46
C ALA A 355 -5.67 1.72 -10.30
N PRO A 356 -6.49 0.66 -10.16
CA PRO A 356 -6.43 -0.50 -11.03
C PRO A 356 -6.54 -0.19 -12.52
N VAL A 357 -7.44 0.71 -12.93
CA VAL A 357 -7.59 1.09 -14.35
C VAL A 357 -6.31 1.76 -14.86
N VAL A 358 -5.81 2.73 -14.10
CA VAL A 358 -4.62 3.53 -14.44
C VAL A 358 -3.38 2.64 -14.50
N GLU A 359 -3.14 1.88 -13.45
CA GLU A 359 -1.95 1.06 -13.29
C GLU A 359 -1.92 -0.08 -14.31
N GLU A 360 -3.04 -0.77 -14.55
CA GLU A 360 -3.06 -1.80 -15.59
C GLU A 360 -2.80 -1.21 -16.99
N VAL A 361 -3.35 -0.03 -17.31
CA VAL A 361 -3.06 0.66 -18.57
C VAL A 361 -1.57 0.99 -18.70
N VAL A 362 -0.94 1.49 -17.65
CA VAL A 362 0.49 1.84 -17.67
C VAL A 362 1.37 0.59 -17.68
N TYR A 363 1.25 -0.27 -16.68
CA TYR A 363 2.11 -1.43 -16.48
C TYR A 363 1.85 -2.53 -17.50
N ARG A 364 0.59 -2.95 -17.71
CA ARG A 364 0.27 -4.08 -18.61
C ARG A 364 0.04 -3.59 -20.03
N GLY A 365 -0.63 -2.45 -20.18
CA GLY A 365 -0.94 -1.85 -21.48
C GLY A 365 0.29 -1.33 -22.20
N PHE A 366 1.07 -0.43 -21.60
CA PHE A 366 2.21 0.21 -22.27
C PHE A 366 3.55 -0.46 -21.97
N LEU A 367 3.94 -0.59 -20.69
CA LEU A 367 5.28 -1.04 -20.29
C LEU A 367 5.51 -2.51 -20.67
N PHE A 368 4.71 -3.42 -20.13
CA PHE A 368 4.80 -4.87 -20.40
C PHE A 368 4.80 -5.17 -21.89
N GLN A 369 3.90 -4.57 -22.68
CA GLN A 369 3.85 -4.79 -24.13
C GLN A 369 5.12 -4.29 -24.83
N SER A 370 5.63 -3.12 -24.44
CA SER A 370 6.87 -2.58 -25.01
C SER A 370 8.09 -3.46 -24.67
N TYR A 371 8.18 -3.96 -23.43
CA TYR A 371 9.24 -4.87 -23.00
C TYR A 371 9.12 -6.23 -23.68
N ALA A 372 7.90 -6.78 -23.79
CA ALA A 372 7.66 -8.09 -24.41
C ALA A 372 8.09 -8.08 -25.88
N ARG A 373 7.93 -6.93 -26.53
CA ARG A 373 8.37 -6.74 -27.92
C ARG A 373 9.89 -6.65 -28.06
N ARG A 374 10.57 -6.00 -27.12
CA ARG A 374 12.02 -5.71 -27.21
C ARG A 374 12.90 -6.80 -26.62
N PHE A 375 12.53 -7.33 -25.45
CA PHE A 375 13.34 -8.25 -24.66
C PHE A 375 12.74 -9.66 -24.58
N GLY A 376 11.56 -9.86 -25.16
CA GLY A 376 10.82 -11.12 -25.04
C GLY A 376 9.98 -11.19 -23.77
N PHE A 377 9.20 -12.26 -23.66
CA PHE A 377 8.18 -12.37 -22.63
C PHE A 377 8.73 -12.42 -21.21
N VAL A 378 9.70 -13.29 -20.95
CA VAL A 378 10.20 -13.54 -19.59
C VAL A 378 10.78 -12.25 -19.01
N ALA A 379 11.64 -11.56 -19.77
CA ALA A 379 12.18 -10.27 -19.38
C ALA A 379 11.08 -9.22 -19.17
N ALA A 380 10.03 -9.20 -19.98
CA ALA A 380 8.94 -8.26 -19.83
C ALA A 380 8.11 -8.45 -18.56
N VAL A 381 7.86 -9.70 -18.19
CA VAL A 381 7.20 -10.03 -16.93
C VAL A 381 8.08 -9.57 -15.77
N LEU A 382 9.35 -9.97 -15.76
CA LEU A 382 10.28 -9.62 -14.67
C LEU A 382 10.43 -8.11 -14.52
N LEU A 383 10.63 -7.37 -15.62
CA LEU A 383 10.79 -5.91 -15.58
C LEU A 383 9.50 -5.21 -15.18
N SER A 384 8.34 -5.62 -15.72
CA SER A 384 7.07 -4.99 -15.37
C SER A 384 6.68 -5.26 -13.92
N THR A 385 6.88 -6.49 -13.44
CA THR A 385 6.64 -6.86 -12.04
C THR A 385 7.59 -6.13 -11.11
N ALA A 386 8.90 -6.13 -11.40
CA ALA A 386 9.87 -5.44 -10.55
C ALA A 386 9.57 -3.94 -10.42
N LEU A 387 9.25 -3.28 -11.53
CA LEU A 387 8.86 -1.87 -11.50
C LEU A 387 7.58 -1.66 -10.70
N PHE A 388 6.58 -2.55 -10.81
CA PHE A 388 5.36 -2.46 -10.03
C PHE A 388 5.64 -2.62 -8.53
N THR A 389 6.40 -3.64 -8.13
CA THR A 389 6.76 -3.92 -6.74
C THR A 389 7.59 -2.82 -6.09
N ILE A 390 8.55 -2.22 -6.81
CA ILE A 390 9.40 -1.17 -6.24
C ILE A 390 8.58 0.05 -5.78
N VAL A 391 7.52 0.40 -6.51
CA VAL A 391 6.64 1.54 -6.14
C VAL A 391 5.60 1.18 -5.09
N HIS A 392 5.46 -0.11 -4.77
CA HIS A 392 4.50 -0.66 -3.81
C HIS A 392 5.25 -1.47 -2.75
N TYR A 393 6.18 -0.79 -2.06
CA TYR A 393 7.01 -1.41 -1.03
C TYR A 393 6.25 -1.42 0.30
N TYR A 394 5.96 -2.63 0.80
CA TYR A 394 5.27 -2.87 2.06
C TYR A 394 6.07 -3.89 2.89
N GLY A 395 7.34 -3.59 3.16
CA GLY A 395 8.27 -4.56 3.72
C GLY A 395 8.58 -5.71 2.76
N ILE A 396 9.38 -6.67 3.20
CA ILE A 396 9.83 -7.80 2.38
C ILE A 396 8.67 -8.74 2.05
N CYS A 397 7.85 -9.10 3.04
CA CYS A 397 6.70 -10.01 2.86
C CYS A 397 5.65 -9.40 1.92
N GLY A 398 5.19 -8.17 2.21
CA GLY A 398 4.26 -7.45 1.36
C GLY A 398 4.79 -7.24 -0.06
N SER A 399 6.07 -6.90 -0.23
CA SER A 399 6.68 -6.75 -1.56
C SER A 399 6.70 -8.05 -2.36
N LEU A 400 6.90 -9.21 -1.72
CA LEU A 400 6.83 -10.52 -2.38
C LEU A 400 5.40 -10.84 -2.82
N SER A 401 4.40 -10.55 -1.98
CA SER A 401 2.97 -10.67 -2.34
C SER A 401 2.63 -9.79 -3.55
N VAL A 402 3.01 -8.52 -3.52
CA VAL A 402 2.85 -7.57 -4.63
C VAL A 402 3.56 -8.06 -5.90
N ALA A 403 4.76 -8.65 -5.78
CA ALA A 403 5.46 -9.22 -6.93
C ALA A 403 4.69 -10.41 -7.55
N PHE A 404 4.12 -11.28 -6.72
CA PHE A 404 3.27 -12.37 -7.18
C PHE A 404 2.01 -11.86 -7.89
N PHE A 405 1.34 -10.86 -7.32
CA PHE A 405 0.24 -10.14 -7.98
C PHE A 405 0.68 -9.57 -9.33
N GLY A 406 1.85 -8.90 -9.35
CA GLY A 406 2.51 -8.35 -10.52
C GLY A 406 2.62 -9.35 -11.67
N PHE A 407 3.17 -10.52 -11.33
CA PHE A 407 3.35 -11.68 -12.20
C PHE A 407 2.02 -12.26 -12.70
N GLY A 408 1.06 -12.45 -11.80
CA GLY A 408 -0.28 -12.97 -12.10
C GLY A 408 -1.04 -12.10 -13.11
N ALA A 409 -1.06 -10.78 -12.91
CA ALA A 409 -1.69 -9.85 -13.84
C ALA A 409 -1.03 -9.84 -15.23
N CYS A 410 0.31 -9.96 -15.31
CA CYS A 410 1.00 -10.12 -16.60
C CYS A 410 0.56 -11.41 -17.32
N ALA A 411 0.44 -12.51 -16.60
CA ALA A 411 0.00 -13.79 -17.16
C ALA A 411 -1.47 -13.75 -17.63
N LEU A 412 -2.36 -13.16 -16.82
CA LEU A 412 -3.77 -12.97 -17.15
C LEU A 412 -3.94 -12.11 -18.41
N TYR A 413 -3.26 -10.96 -18.46
CA TYR A 413 -3.35 -10.06 -19.60
C TYR A 413 -2.83 -10.73 -20.87
N ARG A 414 -1.69 -11.43 -20.79
CA ARG A 414 -1.12 -12.11 -21.95
C ARG A 414 -1.99 -13.25 -22.48
N ALA A 415 -2.54 -14.07 -21.58
CA ALA A 415 -3.36 -15.22 -21.96
C ALA A 415 -4.70 -14.81 -22.56
N THR A 416 -5.33 -13.77 -22.00
CA THR A 416 -6.67 -13.32 -22.44
C THR A 416 -6.61 -12.27 -23.55
N GLY A 417 -5.54 -11.47 -23.56
CA GLY A 417 -5.41 -10.25 -24.36
C GLY A 417 -6.38 -9.15 -23.95
N SER A 418 -7.07 -9.28 -22.82
CA SER A 418 -8.10 -8.35 -22.32
C SER A 418 -7.55 -7.63 -21.11
N LEU A 419 -7.36 -6.31 -21.20
CA LEU A 419 -6.88 -5.53 -20.07
C LEU A 419 -7.93 -5.47 -18.95
N TRP A 420 -9.21 -5.58 -19.29
CA TRP A 420 -10.27 -5.73 -18.29
C TRP A 420 -10.08 -6.95 -17.39
N THR A 421 -9.44 -8.03 -17.87
CA THR A 421 -9.11 -9.17 -17.01
C THR A 421 -8.14 -8.76 -15.90
N GLY A 422 -7.11 -7.98 -16.23
CA GLY A 422 -6.16 -7.43 -15.25
C GLY A 422 -6.82 -6.42 -14.33
N ILE A 423 -7.60 -5.48 -14.89
CA ILE A 423 -8.29 -4.43 -14.12
C ILE A 423 -9.24 -5.04 -13.09
N VAL A 424 -10.06 -6.03 -13.48
CA VAL A 424 -11.00 -6.68 -12.56
C VAL A 424 -10.26 -7.51 -11.52
N PHE A 425 -9.18 -8.22 -11.89
CA PHE A 425 -8.34 -8.93 -10.92
C PHE A 425 -7.75 -7.99 -9.88
N HIS A 426 -7.20 -6.86 -10.33
CA HIS A 426 -6.62 -5.83 -9.47
C HIS A 426 -7.66 -5.16 -8.57
N SER A 427 -8.79 -4.73 -9.15
CA SER A 427 -9.90 -4.13 -8.39
C SER A 427 -10.44 -5.10 -7.34
N LEU A 428 -10.55 -6.39 -7.67
CA LEU A 428 -10.98 -7.41 -6.72
C LEU A 428 -10.00 -7.57 -5.57
N ASN A 429 -8.69 -7.61 -5.86
CA ASN A 429 -7.65 -7.70 -4.83
C ASN A 429 -7.70 -6.48 -3.88
N ASN A 430 -7.71 -5.27 -4.43
CA ASN A 430 -7.76 -4.04 -3.62
C ASN A 430 -9.07 -3.93 -2.85
N GLY A 431 -10.17 -4.38 -3.44
CA GLY A 431 -11.47 -4.45 -2.77
C GLY A 431 -11.47 -5.43 -1.60
N LEU A 432 -10.84 -6.60 -1.72
CA LEU A 432 -10.70 -7.56 -0.62
C LEU A 432 -9.88 -6.97 0.53
N ILE A 433 -8.76 -6.29 0.22
CA ILE A 433 -7.94 -5.58 1.22
C ILE A 433 -8.78 -4.50 1.91
N THR A 434 -9.34 -3.55 1.13
CA THR A 434 -10.09 -2.40 1.66
C THR A 434 -11.28 -2.83 2.50
N LEU A 435 -12.10 -3.78 2.01
CA LEU A 435 -13.32 -4.19 2.70
C LEU A 435 -13.07 -5.11 3.89
N SER A 436 -11.90 -5.75 3.99
CA SER A 436 -11.53 -6.54 5.17
C SER A 436 -10.89 -5.67 6.26
N MET A 437 -10.07 -4.68 5.87
CA MET A 437 -9.33 -3.83 6.81
C MET A 437 -10.12 -2.63 7.30
N TRP A 438 -10.84 -1.92 6.40
CA TRP A 438 -11.49 -0.66 6.78
C TRP A 438 -12.44 -0.79 7.98
N PRO A 439 -13.36 -1.79 8.04
CA PRO A 439 -14.24 -1.93 9.20
C PRO A 439 -13.48 -2.21 10.50
N LEU A 440 -12.36 -2.94 10.41
CA LEU A 440 -11.55 -3.32 11.57
C LEU A 440 -10.96 -2.08 12.26
N PHE A 441 -10.34 -1.19 11.48
CA PHE A 441 -9.79 0.08 11.98
C PHE A 441 -10.85 1.08 12.47
N HIS A 442 -12.13 0.84 12.17
CA HIS A 442 -13.26 1.71 12.53
C HIS A 442 -14.26 1.03 13.48
N SER A 443 -13.83 0.00 14.20
CA SER A 443 -14.70 -0.78 15.07
C SER A 443 -14.91 -0.17 16.47
N PHE A 444 -14.23 0.94 16.79
CA PHE A 444 -14.18 1.62 18.09
C PHE A 444 -15.21 2.74 18.25
#